data_AF-D4JF82-F1
#
_entry.id   AF-D4JF82-F1
#
_cell.length_a   1.000
_cell.length_b   1.000
_cell.length_c   1.000
_cell.angle_alpha   90.00
_cell.angle_beta   90.00
_cell.angle_gamma   90.00
#
_symmetry.space_group_name_H-M   'P 1'
#
loop_
_entity.id
_entity.type
_entity.pdbx_description
1 polymer ?
#
loop_
_entity_poly.entity_id
_entity_poly.type
_entity_poly.pdbx_seq_one_letter_code
_entity_poly.pdbx_strand_id
1 'polypeptide(L)' 'MIQIRPVSDLRNKFPEIENLVNEGQPVYLTKNGYGAMVVMSLEEYARLIDMWR' A
#
# COMPACT_ATOMS: atom_id res chain seq x y z
N MET A 1 12.24 2.41 -2.98
CA MET A 1 12.04 1.26 -3.87
C MET A 1 10.55 0.98 -3.93
N ILE A 2 9.97 0.64 -5.10
CA ILE A 2 8.52 0.39 -5.19
C ILE A 2 8.22 -0.94 -4.51
N GLN A 3 7.29 -0.96 -3.55
CA GLN A 3 6.86 -2.16 -2.86
C GLN A 3 5.73 -2.84 -3.66
N ILE A 4 6.03 -3.90 -4.42
CA ILE A 4 5.03 -4.68 -5.16
C ILE A 4 4.83 -6.03 -4.47
N ARG A 5 3.60 -6.35 -4.06
CA ARG A 5 3.26 -7.57 -3.31
C ARG A 5 2.01 -8.23 -3.91
N PRO A 6 1.82 -9.56 -3.80
CA PRO A 6 0.56 -10.18 -4.20
C PRO A 6 -0.55 -9.85 -3.18
N VAL A 7 -1.81 -9.75 -3.62
CA VAL A 7 -2.96 -9.52 -2.72
C VAL A 7 -3.09 -10.55 -1.59
N SER A 8 -2.55 -11.76 -1.78
CA SER A 8 -2.50 -12.80 -0.75
C SER A 8 -1.66 -12.42 0.47
N ASP A 9 -0.69 -11.51 0.32
CA ASP A 9 0.15 -11.06 1.44
C ASP A 9 -0.66 -10.25 2.47
N LEU A 10 -1.82 -9.68 2.11
CA LEU A 10 -2.73 -9.07 3.07
C LEU A 10 -3.23 -10.07 4.13
N ARG A 11 -3.35 -11.35 3.78
CA ARG A 11 -3.77 -12.39 4.74
C ARG A 11 -2.60 -12.85 5.61
N ASN A 12 -1.46 -13.09 4.99
CA ASN A 12 -0.37 -13.87 5.62
C ASN A 12 0.77 -13.00 6.13
N LYS A 13 0.88 -11.75 5.68
CA LYS A 13 1.98 -10.81 5.97
C LYS A 13 1.45 -9.40 6.28
N PHE A 14 0.25 -9.31 6.84
CA PHE A 14 -0.35 -8.03 7.19
C PHE A 14 0.58 -7.14 8.04
N PRO A 15 1.26 -7.64 9.10
CA PRO A 15 2.12 -6.79 9.92
C PRO A 15 3.28 -6.16 9.13
N GLU A 16 3.85 -6.87 8.16
CA GLU A 16 4.89 -6.30 7.27
C GLU A 16 4.32 -5.17 6.41
N ILE A 17 3.13 -5.38 5.84
CA ILE A 17 2.46 -4.38 5.00
C ILE A 17 2.10 -3.15 5.84
N GLU A 18 1.58 -3.35 7.05
CA GLU A 18 1.24 -2.28 7.99
C GLU A 18 2.47 -1.45 8.37
N ASN A 19 3.59 -2.08 8.69
CA ASN A 19 4.84 -1.36 8.98
C ASN A 19 5.31 -0.51 7.80
N LEU A 20 5.30 -1.07 6.58
CA LEU A 20 5.70 -0.33 5.37
C LEU A 20 4.83 0.91 5.14
N VAL A 21 3.52 0.79 5.26
CA VAL A 21 2.62 1.94 5.02
C VAL A 21 2.72 2.97 6.13
N ASN A 22 2.97 2.56 7.38
CA ASN A 22 3.23 3.47 8.50
C ASN A 22 4.58 4.21 8.36
N GLU A 23 5.56 3.62 7.68
CA GLU A 23 6.80 4.30 7.27
C GLU A 23 6.62 5.25 6.06
N GLY A 24 5.38 5.44 5.59
CA GLY A 24 5.08 6.28 4.43
C GLY A 24 5.40 5.61 3.09
N GLN A 25 5.63 4.30 3.06
CA GLN A 25 5.88 3.55 1.83
C GLN A 25 4.58 2.93 1.31
N PRO A 26 4.00 3.43 0.20
CA PRO A 26 2.83 2.81 -0.40
C PRO A 26 3.17 1.42 -0.96
N VAL A 27 2.27 0.47 -0.73
CA VAL A 27 2.37 -0.91 -1.22
C VAL A 27 1.43 -1.13 -2.39
N TYR A 28 1.98 -1.48 -3.54
CA TYR A 28 1.26 -1.84 -4.75
C TYR A 28 0.91 -3.32 -4.70
N LEU A 29 -0.37 -3.64 -4.74
CA LEU A 29 -0.86 -5.00 -4.73
C LEU A 29 -1.17 -5.50 -6.13
N THR A 30 -0.76 -6.73 -6.40
CA THR A 30 -1.03 -7.43 -7.65
C THR A 30 -1.94 -8.63 -7.44
N LYS A 31 -2.80 -8.90 -8.42
CA LYS A 31 -3.60 -10.12 -8.51
C LYS A 31 -3.30 -10.78 -9.85
N ASN A 32 -2.83 -12.03 -9.81
CA ASN A 32 -2.43 -12.79 -11.00
C ASN A 32 -1.43 -12.03 -11.89
N GLY A 33 -0.48 -11.29 -11.29
CA GLY A 33 0.54 -10.53 -12.01
C GLY A 33 0.10 -9.14 -12.51
N TYR A 34 -1.18 -8.78 -12.37
CA TYR A 34 -1.68 -7.47 -12.78
C TYR A 34 -1.86 -6.55 -11.57
N GLY A 35 -1.54 -5.27 -11.74
CA GLY A 35 -1.81 -4.25 -10.73
C GLY A 35 -3.29 -4.20 -10.39
N ALA A 36 -3.61 -4.20 -9.09
CA ALA A 36 -4.99 -4.28 -8.60
C ALA A 36 -5.35 -3.09 -7.69
N MET A 37 -4.50 -2.77 -6.71
CA MET A 37 -4.74 -1.66 -5.79
C MET A 37 -3.43 -1.13 -5.18
N VAL A 38 -3.52 0.00 -4.48
CA VAL A 38 -2.44 0.54 -3.65
C VAL A 38 -2.95 0.66 -2.21
N VAL A 39 -2.11 0.30 -1.25
CA VAL A 39 -2.35 0.48 0.19
C VAL A 39 -1.36 1.52 0.71
N MET A 40 -1.84 2.48 1.49
CA MET A 40 -1.05 3.54 2.13
C MET A 40 -1.65 3.89 3.48
N SER A 41 -0.92 4.61 4.33
CA SER A 41 -1.47 5.08 5.60
C SER A 41 -2.56 6.13 5.39
N LEU A 42 -3.42 6.29 6.39
CA LEU A 42 -4.47 7.31 6.38
C LEU A 42 -3.88 8.72 6.29
N GLU A 43 -2.75 8.96 6.94
CA GLU A 43 -2.03 10.25 6.88
C GLU A 43 -1.58 10.56 5.45
N GLU A 44 -0.97 9.58 4.76
CA GLU A 44 -0.51 9.77 3.38
C GLU A 44 -1.69 9.95 2.43
N TYR A 45 -2.78 9.20 2.62
CA TYR A 45 -4.00 9.39 1.85
C TYR A 45 -4.61 10.79 2.06
N ALA A 46 -4.66 11.27 3.30
CA ALA A 46 -5.16 12.61 3.61
C ALA A 46 -4.28 13.70 2.95
N ARG A 47 -2.95 13.60 3.07
CA ARG A 47 -2.01 14.50 2.38
C ARG A 47 -2.26 14.53 0.88
N LEU A 48 -2.43 13.36 0.26
CA LEU A 48 -2.70 13.26 -1.16
C LEU A 48 -3.98 14.04 -1.50
N ILE A 49 -5.10 13.77 -0.82
CA ILE A 49 -6.38 14.43 -1.08
C ILE A 49 -6.32 15.94 -0.84
N ASP A 50 -5.61 16.40 0.19
CA ASP A 50 -5.44 17.82 0.45
C ASP A 50 -4.58 18.52 -0.62
N MET A 51 -3.59 17.85 -1.21
CA MET A 51 -2.84 18.39 -2.36
C MET A 51 -3.70 18.57 -3.61
N TRP A 52 -4.78 17.79 -3.74
CA TRP A 52 -5.71 17.88 -4.87
C TRP A 52 -6.83 18.91 -4.66
N ARG A 53 -6.92 19.51 -3.46
CA ARG A 53 -7.85 20.60 -3.15
C ARG A 53 -7.21 21.96 -3.37
#